data_AF-A0A439RF58-F1
#
_entry.id   AF-A0A439RF58-F1
#
_cell.length_a   1.000
_cell.length_b   1.000
_cell.length_c   1.000
_cell.angle_alpha   90.00
_cell.angle_beta   90.00
_cell.angle_gamma   90.00
#
_symmetry.space_group_name_H-M   'P 1'
#
loop_
_entity.id
_entity.type
_entity.pdbx_description
1 polymer ?
#
loop_
_entity_poly.entity_id
_entity_poly.type
_entity_poly.pdbx_seq_one_letter_code
_entity_poly.pdbx_strand_id
1 'polypeptide(L)'
;MMDLINSCFNIVAALFVLLNCRDIWKRQTVAGHTYPSTIFFSAWAFFSVYYFWDLNQIWTFYANIAMCVANTSLIALVITFRKAS
;
A
#
# COMPACT_ATOMS: atom_id res chain seq x y z
N MET A 1 -8.13 13.11 -17.81
CA MET A 1 -7.71 11.85 -18.48
C MET A 1 -6.58 11.17 -17.71
N MET A 2 -5.41 11.80 -17.55
CA MET A 2 -4.25 11.18 -16.88
C MET A 2 -4.51 10.82 -15.41
N ASP A 3 -5.26 11.66 -14.68
CA ASP A 3 -5.65 11.40 -13.28
C ASP A 3 -6.47 10.10 -13.14
N LEU A 4 -7.43 9.86 -14.02
CA LEU A 4 -8.26 8.65 -13.98
C LEU A 4 -7.44 7.39 -14.28
N ILE A 5 -6.55 7.45 -15.28
CA ILE A 5 -5.67 6.33 -15.63
C ILE A 5 -4.75 6.02 -14.46
N ASN A 6 -4.10 7.03 -13.89
CA ASN A 6 -3.22 6.88 -12.74
C ASN A 6 -3.97 6.36 -11.51
N SER A 7 -5.18 6.85 -11.25
CA SER A 7 -6.08 6.34 -10.21
C SER A 7 -6.36 4.85 -10.39
N CYS A 8 -6.65 4.38 -11.61
CA CYS A 8 -6.86 2.95 -11.87
C CYS A 8 -5.62 2.13 -11.52
N PHE A 9 -4.41 2.57 -11.89
CA PHE A 9 -3.18 1.89 -11.51
C PHE A 9 -2.99 1.85 -9.99
N ASN A 10 -3.25 2.95 -9.29
CA ASN A 10 -3.13 3.01 -7.82
C ASN A 10 -4.16 2.10 -7.12
N ILE A 11 -5.39 2.03 -7.62
CA ILE A 11 -6.42 1.12 -7.08
C ILE A 11 -6.01 -0.34 -7.29
N VAL A 12 -5.55 -0.70 -8.49
CA VAL A 12 -5.08 -2.07 -8.77
C VAL A 12 -3.87 -2.42 -7.90
N ALA A 13 -2.93 -1.49 -7.71
CA ALA A 13 -1.82 -1.67 -6.79
C ALA A 13 -2.32 -1.90 -5.35
N ALA A 14 -3.29 -1.12 -4.88
CA ALA A 14 -3.86 -1.27 -3.53
C ALA A 14 -4.51 -2.64 -3.36
N LEU A 15 -5.24 -3.12 -4.36
CA LEU A 15 -5.83 -4.45 -4.36
C LEU A 15 -4.76 -5.54 -4.25
N PHE A 16 -3.66 -5.45 -4.99
CA PHE A 16 -2.55 -6.42 -4.88
C PHE A 16 -1.88 -6.39 -3.52
N VAL A 17 -1.71 -5.21 -2.92
CA VAL A 17 -1.22 -5.11 -1.53
C VAL A 17 -2.20 -5.80 -0.57
N LEU A 18 -3.50 -5.57 -0.70
CA LEU A 18 -4.51 -6.25 0.13
C LEU A 18 -4.56 -7.77 -0.10
N LEU A 19 -4.28 -8.25 -1.31
CA LEU A 19 -4.14 -9.69 -1.58
C LEU A 19 -2.94 -10.29 -0.84
N ASN A 20 -1.80 -9.58 -0.80
CA ASN A 20 -0.65 -9.98 0.02
C ASN A 20 -1.01 -9.98 1.52
N CYS A 21 -1.70 -8.94 2.00
CA CYS A 21 -2.22 -8.91 3.36
C CYS A 21 -3.09 -10.13 3.68
N ARG A 22 -4.01 -10.48 2.77
CA ARG A 22 -4.88 -11.66 2.92
C ARG A 22 -4.08 -12.96 2.94
N ASP A 23 -3.05 -13.10 2.12
CA ASP A 23 -2.20 -14.29 2.08
C ASP A 23 -1.38 -14.43 3.37
N ILE A 24 -0.75 -13.34 3.84
CA ILE A 24 -0.02 -13.30 5.12
C ILE A 24 -0.97 -13.63 6.28
N TRP A 25 -2.17 -13.05 6.31
CA TRP A 25 -3.16 -13.34 7.35
C TRP A 25 -3.60 -14.80 7.32
N LYS A 26 -3.79 -15.42 6.15
CA LYS A 26 -4.18 -16.84 6.07
C LYS A 26 -3.06 -17.79 6.47
N ARG A 27 -1.82 -17.50 6.06
CA ARG A 27 -0.66 -18.38 6.29
C ARG A 27 0.07 -18.07 7.60
N GLN A 28 -0.24 -16.94 8.23
CA GLN A 28 0.39 -16.44 9.47
C GLN A 28 1.93 -16.39 9.35
N THR A 29 2.44 -16.16 8.14
CA THR A 29 3.87 -16.14 7.82
C THR A 29 4.15 -15.09 6.74
N VAL A 30 5.35 -14.54 6.76
CA VAL A 30 5.78 -13.48 5.84
C VAL A 30 6.87 -14.02 4.92
N ALA A 31 6.53 -14.29 3.66
CA ALA A 31 7.48 -14.70 2.64
C ALA A 31 7.67 -13.58 1.61
N GLY A 32 8.92 -13.15 1.38
CA GLY A 32 9.25 -12.19 0.32
C GLY A 32 9.11 -10.70 0.66
N HIS A 33 8.62 -10.32 1.84
CA HIS A 33 8.55 -8.92 2.28
C HIS A 33 9.70 -8.54 3.23
N THR A 34 10.49 -7.53 2.86
CA THR A 34 11.54 -6.96 3.73
C THR A 34 10.99 -5.75 4.52
N TYR A 35 11.46 -5.55 5.76
CA TYR A 35 11.08 -4.38 6.55
C TYR A 35 11.38 -3.06 5.82
N PRO A 36 12.58 -2.85 5.22
CA PRO A 36 12.89 -1.59 4.57
C PRO A 36 11.95 -1.28 3.40
N SER A 37 11.64 -2.26 2.55
CA SER A 37 10.73 -2.02 1.42
C SER A 37 9.32 -1.72 1.88
N THR A 38 8.82 -2.46 2.89
CA THR A 38 7.47 -2.29 3.41
C THR A 38 7.29 -0.92 4.08
N ILE A 39 8.28 -0.48 4.86
CA ILE A 39 8.31 0.86 5.48
C ILE A 39 8.39 1.94 4.40
N PHE A 40 9.28 1.79 3.42
CA PHE A 40 9.46 2.76 2.34
C PHE A 40 8.17 2.95 1.53
N PHE A 41 7.55 1.87 1.07
CA PHE A 41 6.30 1.94 0.30
C PHE A 41 5.13 2.48 1.12
N SER A 42 5.09 2.22 2.43
CA SER A 42 4.11 2.84 3.32
C SER A 42 4.32 4.35 3.40
N ALA A 43 5.53 4.81 3.71
CA ALA A 43 5.87 6.24 3.78
C ALA A 43 5.63 6.95 2.45
N TRP A 44 5.98 6.29 1.34
CA TRP A 44 5.72 6.82 0.01
C TRP A 44 4.22 6.94 -0.28
N ALA A 45 3.39 5.97 0.11
CA ALA A 45 1.94 6.09 -0.03
C ALA A 45 1.37 7.26 0.77
N PHE A 46 1.85 7.53 1.99
CA PHE A 46 1.47 8.72 2.76
C PHE A 46 1.87 10.01 2.04
N PHE A 47 3.11 10.09 1.54
CA PHE A 47 3.59 11.25 0.78
C PHE A 47 2.76 11.47 -0.50
N SER A 48 2.41 10.41 -1.21
CA SER A 48 1.63 10.47 -2.44
C SER A 48 0.23 11.07 -2.22
N VAL A 49 -0.42 10.82 -1.08
CA VAL A 49 -1.70 11.47 -0.75
C VAL A 49 -1.55 13.00 -0.75
N TYR A 50 -0.52 13.52 -0.07
CA TYR A 50 -0.26 14.97 -0.04
C TYR A 50 0.14 15.50 -1.43
N TYR A 51 1.01 14.78 -2.12
CA TYR A 51 1.50 15.15 -3.45
C TYR A 51 0.37 15.27 -4.48
N PHE A 52 -0.57 14.32 -4.50
CA PHE A 52 -1.69 14.35 -5.46
C PHE A 52 -2.80 15.33 -5.07
N TRP A 53 -2.91 15.68 -3.79
CA TRP A 53 -3.73 16.81 -3.34
C TRP A 53 -3.21 18.12 -3.93
N ASP A 54 -1.91 18.39 -3.81
CA ASP A 54 -1.27 19.61 -4.33
C ASP A 54 -1.38 19.70 -5.88
N LEU A 55 -1.29 18.56 -6.57
CA LEU A 55 -1.49 18.46 -8.02
C LEU A 55 -2.95 18.59 -8.49
N ASN A 56 -3.92 18.76 -7.59
CA ASN A 56 -5.36 18.78 -7.91
C ASN A 56 -5.85 17.52 -8.64
N GLN A 57 -5.21 16.37 -8.40
CA GLN A 57 -5.55 15.06 -8.98
C GLN A 57 -6.44 14.27 -8.02
N ILE A 58 -7.72 14.62 -7.99
CA ILE A 58 -8.69 14.16 -6.98
C ILE A 58 -8.91 12.64 -7.05
N TRP A 59 -8.94 12.03 -8.24
CA TRP A 59 -9.16 10.58 -8.35
C TRP A 59 -7.96 9.82 -7.80
N THR A 60 -6.76 10.23 -8.22
CA THR A 60 -5.51 9.66 -7.73
C THR A 60 -5.33 9.89 -6.23
N PHE A 61 -5.77 11.02 -5.70
CA PHE A 61 -5.77 11.32 -4.27
C PHE A 61 -6.54 10.24 -3.48
N TYR A 62 -7.79 9.95 -3.84
CA TYR A 62 -8.58 8.92 -3.17
C TYR A 62 -8.01 7.52 -3.36
N ALA A 63 -7.48 7.22 -4.56
CA ALA A 63 -6.77 5.97 -4.80
C ALA A 63 -5.52 5.82 -3.91
N ASN A 64 -4.81 6.91 -3.63
CA ASN A 64 -3.65 6.90 -2.74
C ASN A 64 -4.03 6.76 -1.27
N ILE A 65 -5.21 7.24 -0.84
CA ILE A 65 -5.74 6.92 0.49
C ILE A 65 -5.94 5.40 0.62
N ALA A 66 -6.53 4.76 -0.40
CA ALA A 66 -6.68 3.30 -0.40
C ALA A 66 -5.31 2.57 -0.37
N MET A 67 -4.33 3.02 -1.16
CA MET A 67 -2.95 2.52 -1.11
C MET A 67 -2.31 2.68 0.27
N CYS A 68 -2.55 3.80 0.93
CA CYS A 68 -2.02 4.10 2.26
C CYS A 68 -2.60 3.14 3.31
N VAL A 69 -3.92 2.90 3.29
CA VAL A 69 -4.58 1.91 4.16
C VAL A 69 -4.04 0.50 3.88
N ALA A 70 -3.88 0.13 2.60
CA ALA A 70 -3.37 -1.18 2.21
C ALA A 70 -1.93 -1.42 2.70
N ASN A 71 -1.03 -0.46 2.49
CA ASN A 71 0.36 -0.56 2.97
C ASN A 71 0.45 -0.51 4.50
N THR A 72 -0.38 0.29 5.16
CA THR A 72 -0.47 0.32 6.63
C THR A 72 -0.93 -1.03 7.20
N SER A 73 -1.85 -1.69 6.50
CA SER A 73 -2.28 -3.05 6.85
C SER A 73 -1.14 -4.04 6.63
N LEU A 74 -0.40 -3.91 5.52
CA LEU A 74 0.75 -4.77 5.21
C LEU A 74 1.85 -4.64 6.25
N ILE A 75 2.25 -3.43 6.63
CA ILE A 75 3.30 -3.22 7.65
C ILE A 75 2.87 -3.81 9.00
N ALA A 76 1.61 -3.65 9.41
CA ALA A 76 1.10 -4.24 10.65
C ALA A 76 1.18 -5.78 10.61
N LEU A 77 0.80 -6.40 9.49
CA LEU A 77 0.89 -7.85 9.31
C LEU A 77 2.32 -8.34 9.25
N VAL A 78 3.20 -7.62 8.55
CA VAL A 78 4.63 -7.94 8.47
C VAL A 78 5.25 -7.90 9.86
N ILE A 79 4.99 -6.87 10.67
CA ILE A 79 5.50 -6.78 12.05
C ILE A 79 4.93 -7.91 12.92
N THR A 80 3.65 -8.26 12.75
CA THR A 80 2.97 -9.25 13.60
C THR A 80 3.39 -10.69 13.30
N PHE A 81 3.49 -11.06 12.03
CA PHE A 81 3.74 -12.45 11.59
C PHE A 81 5.19 -12.75 11.23
N ARG A 82 6.05 -11.73 11.19
CA ARG A 82 7.49 -11.93 11.06
C ARG A 82 8.10 -12.24 12.42
N LYS A 83 7.88 -13.47 12.89
CA LYS A 83 8.68 -14.03 13.98
C LYS A 83 10.11 -14.27 13.48
N ALA A 84 11.08 -13.85 14.29
CA ALA A 84 12.50 -14.02 14.05
C ALA A 84 12.80 -15.46 13.63
N SER A 85 13.09 -15.65 12.34
CA SER A 85 13.86 -16.82 11.91
C SER A 85 15.28 -16.68 12.44
#